data_AF-A0A914FW97-F1
#
_entry.id   AF-A0A914FW97-F1
#
_cell.length_a   1.000
_cell.length_b   1.000
_cell.length_c   1.000
_cell.angle_alpha   90.00
_cell.angle_beta   90.00
_cell.angle_gamma   90.00
#
_symmetry.space_group_name_H-M   'P 1'
#
loop_
_entity.id
_entity.type
_entity.pdbx_description
1 polymer ?
#
loop_
_entity_poly.entity_id
_entity_poly.type
_entity_poly.pdbx_seq_one_letter_code
_entity_poly.pdbx_strand_id
1 'polypeptide(L)'
;MQLWNYPKTQSETRMHVFVNFEPPTNAPILVKLPEDFFNYTISYRWDSDVTMSYGCFKALDGKNDTNKWSQKEIDTIVSQKSQPIVDAIVSQKSKPIVSLISNCNSSSKRELIIEQLHKHINITNYGKCFNSKYTPDPDTAKFYFVIAFENAHCTDYITEKIWRLRDMAVPIILDRSLLRGKYEALNPYVISVTDFKTIKELADYLNFLMVNQTEYRKYLDWTKFYKKSYGCFFLNDMPCVLCDLALKITNEGYRKQNNVRKWWQEKACID
;
A
#
# COMPACT_ATOMS: atom_id res chain seq x y z
N MET A 1 -16.99 -3.29 -15.73
CA MET A 1 -17.61 -1.96 -15.55
C MET A 1 -18.04 -1.45 -16.93
N GLN A 2 -19.35 -1.45 -17.22
CA GLN A 2 -19.87 -0.90 -18.47
C GLN A 2 -19.97 0.62 -18.34
N LEU A 3 -19.51 1.35 -19.36
CA LEU A 3 -19.62 2.80 -19.48
C LEU A 3 -21.08 3.20 -19.75
N TRP A 4 -21.94 3.12 -18.75
CA TRP A 4 -23.26 3.72 -18.84
C TRP A 4 -23.14 5.21 -18.54
N ASN A 5 -23.56 6.05 -19.50
CA ASN A 5 -23.82 7.49 -19.34
C ASN A 5 -22.62 8.42 -19.12
N TYR A 6 -21.66 8.47 -20.06
CA TYR A 6 -20.85 9.69 -20.19
C TYR A 6 -21.50 10.66 -21.20
N PRO A 7 -21.55 11.98 -20.92
CA PRO A 7 -22.04 12.99 -21.87
C PRO A 7 -21.30 12.91 -23.22
N LYS A 8 -22.03 12.61 -24.30
CA LYS A 8 -21.44 12.48 -25.66
C LYS A 8 -20.85 13.79 -26.22
N THR A 9 -21.13 14.92 -25.57
CA THR A 9 -20.67 16.25 -25.97
C THR A 9 -19.93 16.92 -24.80
N GLN A 10 -18.67 17.28 -25.01
CA GLN A 10 -17.95 18.16 -24.09
C GLN A 10 -18.54 19.57 -24.21
N SER A 11 -19.21 20.04 -23.17
CA SER A 11 -19.50 21.47 -23.00
C SER A 11 -18.31 22.10 -22.30
N GLU A 12 -17.82 23.24 -22.77
CA GLU A 12 -16.75 24.02 -22.11
C GLU A 12 -17.10 24.43 -20.66
N THR A 13 -18.37 24.29 -20.27
CA THR A 13 -18.87 24.58 -18.92
C THR A 13 -18.83 23.41 -17.94
N ARG A 14 -18.50 22.18 -18.39
CA ARG A 14 -18.46 21.00 -17.51
C ARG A 14 -17.04 20.46 -17.37
N MET A 15 -16.56 20.42 -16.12
CA MET A 15 -15.29 19.79 -15.78
C MET A 15 -15.45 18.30 -15.54
N HIS A 16 -14.55 17.51 -16.11
CA HIS A 16 -14.45 16.07 -15.93
C HIS A 16 -13.16 15.75 -15.18
N VAL A 17 -13.29 15.02 -14.08
CA VAL A 17 -12.15 14.63 -13.24
C VAL A 17 -11.95 13.14 -13.38
N PHE A 18 -10.74 12.72 -13.74
CA PHE A 18 -10.36 11.31 -13.74
C PHE A 18 -10.12 10.88 -12.31
N VAL A 19 -10.92 9.94 -11.80
CA VAL A 19 -10.78 9.38 -10.45
C VAL A 19 -10.57 7.88 -10.57
N ASN A 20 -9.39 7.41 -10.20
CA ASN A 20 -9.08 5.98 -10.22
C ASN A 20 -8.01 5.60 -9.20
N PHE A 21 -8.24 4.50 -8.50
CA PHE A 21 -7.31 3.97 -7.49
C PHE A 21 -6.81 2.56 -7.80
N GLU A 22 -7.38 1.93 -8.84
CA GLU A 22 -6.94 0.63 -9.32
C GLU A 22 -5.80 0.78 -10.32
N PRO A 23 -4.86 -0.18 -10.42
CA PRO A 23 -3.74 -0.07 -11.32
C PRO A 23 -4.23 -0.05 -12.78
N PRO A 24 -3.43 0.48 -13.72
CA PRO A 24 -3.77 0.53 -15.15
C PRO A 24 -4.24 -0.81 -15.72
N THR A 25 -3.68 -1.93 -15.24
CA THR A 25 -4.06 -3.28 -15.65
C THR A 25 -5.50 -3.67 -15.26
N ASN A 26 -6.07 -3.00 -14.25
CA ASN A 26 -7.45 -3.17 -13.77
C ASN A 26 -8.39 -2.06 -14.30
N ALA A 27 -7.88 -1.07 -15.04
CA ALA A 27 -8.63 0.08 -15.54
C ALA A 27 -8.64 0.17 -17.10
N PRO A 28 -9.13 -0.84 -17.83
CA PRO A 28 -9.07 -0.89 -19.29
C PRO A 28 -9.97 0.15 -20.00
N ILE A 29 -10.83 0.84 -19.25
CA ILE A 29 -11.91 1.69 -19.78
C ILE A 29 -11.40 3.00 -20.39
N LEU A 30 -10.22 3.48 -19.99
CA LEU A 30 -9.62 4.71 -20.53
C LEU A 30 -9.40 4.68 -22.04
N VAL A 31 -9.33 3.49 -22.66
CA VAL A 31 -9.15 3.33 -24.10
C VAL A 31 -10.33 3.89 -24.92
N LYS A 32 -11.52 4.00 -24.31
CA LYS A 32 -12.76 4.37 -25.02
C LYS A 32 -13.10 5.86 -24.95
N LEU A 33 -12.27 6.68 -24.30
CA LEU A 33 -12.52 8.10 -24.11
C LEU A 33 -11.58 8.93 -25.01
N PRO A 34 -12.02 10.11 -25.50
CA PRO A 34 -11.14 11.08 -26.15
C PRO A 34 -9.90 11.41 -25.30
N GLU A 35 -8.76 11.72 -25.95
CA GLU A 35 -7.50 11.98 -25.23
C GLU A 35 -7.56 13.23 -24.33
N ASP A 36 -8.39 14.21 -24.67
CA ASP A 36 -8.52 15.52 -24.04
C ASP A 36 -9.77 15.65 -23.16
N PHE A 37 -10.30 14.51 -22.72
CA PHE A 37 -11.59 14.39 -22.05
C PHE A 37 -11.61 14.91 -20.61
N PHE A 38 -10.50 14.75 -19.91
CA PHE A 38 -10.39 15.10 -18.50
C PHE A 38 -9.71 16.46 -18.33
N ASN A 39 -10.07 17.17 -17.27
CA ASN A 39 -9.50 18.46 -16.88
C ASN A 39 -8.50 18.30 -15.72
N TYR A 40 -8.81 17.39 -14.79
CA TYR A 40 -8.03 17.13 -13.57
C TYR A 40 -7.99 15.64 -13.25
N THR A 41 -7.02 15.25 -12.42
CA THR A 41 -6.77 13.85 -12.03
C THR A 41 -6.72 13.68 -10.51
N ILE A 42 -7.42 12.66 -10.00
CA ILE A 42 -7.33 12.18 -8.61
C ILE A 42 -6.95 10.71 -8.65
N SER A 43 -5.78 10.37 -8.13
CA SER A 43 -5.31 8.98 -8.11
C SER A 43 -4.24 8.73 -7.03
N TYR A 44 -3.75 7.51 -6.93
CA TYR A 44 -2.62 7.16 -6.05
C TYR A 44 -1.26 7.68 -6.54
N ARG A 45 -1.12 8.10 -7.80
CA ARG A 45 0.15 8.57 -8.34
C ARG A 45 0.55 9.94 -7.81
N TRP A 46 1.84 10.11 -7.52
CA TRP A 46 2.37 11.38 -6.99
C TRP A 46 2.33 12.55 -7.98
N ASP A 47 2.22 12.26 -9.27
CA ASP A 47 2.10 13.24 -10.34
C ASP A 47 0.64 13.49 -10.80
N SER A 48 -0.33 13.07 -9.98
CA SER A 48 -1.74 13.47 -10.17
C SER A 48 -1.96 14.90 -9.70
N ASP A 49 -3.09 15.49 -10.09
CA ASP A 49 -3.44 16.83 -9.63
C ASP A 49 -3.73 16.92 -8.15
N VAL A 50 -4.44 15.90 -7.66
CA VAL A 50 -4.63 15.64 -6.24
C VAL A 50 -4.29 14.17 -6.01
N THR A 51 -3.26 13.91 -5.21
CA THR A 51 -2.86 12.54 -4.90
C THR A 51 -3.62 12.03 -3.67
N MET A 52 -4.11 10.81 -3.77
CA MET A 52 -4.79 10.10 -2.70
C MET A 52 -4.17 8.72 -2.52
N SER A 53 -3.39 8.56 -1.45
CA SER A 53 -2.70 7.31 -1.13
C SER A 53 -3.57 6.38 -0.28
N TYR A 54 -3.23 5.10 -0.26
CA TYR A 54 -3.91 4.12 0.60
C TYR A 54 -3.51 4.23 2.07
N GLY A 55 -2.43 4.97 2.36
CA GLY A 55 -1.94 5.21 3.71
C GLY A 55 -0.69 6.07 3.69
N CYS A 56 -0.25 6.46 4.89
CA CYS A 56 0.99 7.17 5.10
C CYS A 56 1.53 6.99 6.53
N PHE A 57 2.82 7.26 6.70
CA PHE A 57 3.39 7.57 7.99
C PHE A 57 3.10 9.02 8.34
N LYS A 58 2.38 9.24 9.44
CA LYS A 58 2.23 10.56 10.05
C LYS A 58 3.27 10.68 11.16
N ALA A 59 4.06 11.74 11.15
CA ALA A 59 5.01 12.00 12.23
C ALA A 59 4.27 12.13 13.57
N LEU A 60 4.90 11.65 14.64
CA LEU A 60 4.38 11.83 15.99
C LEU A 60 4.59 13.30 16.39
N ASP A 61 3.50 14.00 16.73
CA ASP A 61 3.49 15.44 17.06
C ASP A 61 3.75 15.74 18.55
N GLY A 62 4.15 14.72 19.33
CA GLY A 62 4.44 14.85 20.76
C GLY A 62 3.22 15.10 21.65
N LYS A 63 2.03 15.32 21.09
CA LYS A 63 0.78 15.44 21.84
C LYS A 63 0.14 14.06 22.02
N ASN A 64 -0.57 13.86 23.12
CA ASN A 64 -1.27 12.61 23.45
C ASN A 64 -2.42 12.36 22.46
N ASP A 65 -2.08 11.99 21.23
CA ASP A 65 -3.05 11.43 20.31
C ASP A 65 -3.41 10.03 20.82
N THR A 66 -4.56 9.93 21.48
CA THR A 66 -5.09 8.68 22.04
C THR A 66 -5.81 7.83 21.00
N ASN A 67 -5.89 8.29 19.73
CA ASN A 67 -6.48 7.52 18.63
C ASN A 67 -5.41 6.78 17.80
N LYS A 68 -4.23 6.52 18.39
CA LYS A 68 -3.06 6.00 17.69
C LYS A 68 -3.22 4.57 17.14
N TRP A 69 -4.03 3.72 17.77
CA TRP A 69 -4.20 2.31 17.41
C TRP A 69 -5.56 1.77 17.94
N SER A 70 -5.98 0.53 17.63
CA SER A 70 -7.12 -0.09 18.33
C SER A 70 -6.85 -0.15 19.84
N GLN A 71 -7.90 -0.21 20.68
CA GLN A 71 -7.72 -0.23 22.14
C GLN A 71 -6.75 -1.33 22.60
N LYS A 72 -6.75 -2.50 21.95
CA LYS A 72 -5.82 -3.61 22.20
C LYS A 72 -4.35 -3.25 21.88
N GLU A 73 -4.13 -2.55 20.77
CA GLU A 73 -2.81 -2.04 20.38
C GLU A 73 -2.39 -0.85 21.26
N ILE A 74 -3.31 0.02 21.68
CA ILE A 74 -3.09 1.10 22.65
C ILE A 74 -2.71 0.54 24.02
N ASP A 75 -3.43 -0.46 24.53
CA ASP A 75 -3.12 -1.13 25.80
C ASP A 75 -1.73 -1.79 25.76
N THR A 76 -1.32 -2.21 24.56
CA THR A 76 0.02 -2.73 24.29
C THR A 76 1.07 -1.61 24.10
N ILE A 77 0.70 -0.43 23.56
CA ILE A 77 1.64 0.60 23.08
C ILE A 77 1.78 1.84 24.00
N VAL A 78 0.75 2.20 24.76
CA VAL A 78 0.68 3.50 25.43
C VAL A 78 1.27 3.49 26.85
N SER A 79 1.55 2.32 27.43
CA SER A 79 2.03 2.30 28.82
C SER A 79 3.52 2.53 29.02
N GLN A 80 4.42 2.34 28.03
CA GLN A 80 5.87 2.38 28.33
C GLN A 80 6.73 2.86 27.15
N LYS A 81 7.26 4.08 27.24
CA LYS A 81 8.23 4.61 26.27
C LYS A 81 9.44 3.66 26.12
N SER A 82 9.61 3.20 24.89
CA SER A 82 10.90 2.95 24.21
C SER A 82 11.51 1.55 24.18
N GLN A 83 11.11 0.56 25.00
CA GLN A 83 11.73 -0.78 24.89
C GLN A 83 10.85 -1.99 25.31
N PRO A 84 9.98 -1.91 26.33
CA PRO A 84 9.26 -3.12 26.81
C PRO A 84 8.06 -3.55 25.94
N ILE A 85 7.54 -2.67 25.07
CA ILE A 85 6.39 -2.96 24.18
C ILE A 85 6.80 -3.77 22.96
N VAL A 86 7.88 -3.35 22.31
CA VAL A 86 8.43 -4.06 21.16
C VAL A 86 8.84 -5.46 21.59
N ASP A 87 9.38 -5.61 22.80
CA ASP A 87 9.69 -6.93 23.36
C ASP A 87 8.44 -7.79 23.58
N ALA A 88 7.34 -7.21 24.08
CA ALA A 88 6.06 -7.92 24.21
C ALA A 88 5.43 -8.29 22.85
N ILE A 89 5.62 -7.48 21.82
CA ILE A 89 5.19 -7.78 20.45
C ILE A 89 6.04 -8.90 19.86
N VAL A 90 7.36 -8.78 19.98
CA VAL A 90 8.33 -9.74 19.44
C VAL A 90 8.20 -11.10 20.12
N SER A 91 7.91 -11.14 21.43
CA SER A 91 7.74 -12.41 22.17
C SER A 91 6.50 -13.21 21.74
N GLN A 92 5.52 -12.57 21.11
CA GLN A 92 4.34 -13.25 20.55
C GLN A 92 4.60 -13.86 19.17
N LYS A 93 5.71 -13.47 18.51
CA LYS A 93 6.07 -13.93 17.18
C LYS A 93 6.50 -15.40 17.24
N SER A 94 5.83 -16.23 16.47
CA SER A 94 6.01 -17.69 16.46
C SER A 94 5.80 -18.32 15.09
N LYS A 95 5.25 -17.57 14.12
CA LYS A 95 5.01 -18.03 12.76
C LYS A 95 5.80 -17.20 11.76
N PRO A 96 6.35 -17.78 10.68
CA PRO A 96 7.24 -17.04 9.80
C PRO A 96 6.50 -15.96 8.99
N ILE A 97 5.66 -16.38 8.05
CA ILE A 97 5.05 -15.48 7.07
C ILE A 97 3.54 -15.73 6.99
N VAL A 98 2.76 -14.65 6.91
CA VAL A 98 1.34 -14.69 6.53
C VAL A 98 1.10 -14.01 5.18
N SER A 99 0.19 -14.56 4.39
CA SER A 99 -0.27 -13.99 3.12
C SER A 99 -1.80 -13.87 3.13
N LEU A 100 -2.31 -12.69 2.78
CA LEU A 100 -3.75 -12.36 2.77
C LEU A 100 -4.19 -11.99 1.35
N ILE A 101 -4.45 -12.99 0.50
CA ILE A 101 -4.63 -12.76 -0.95
C ILE A 101 -5.93 -13.39 -1.46
N SER A 102 -6.77 -12.52 -2.03
CA SER A 102 -8.04 -12.92 -2.68
C SER A 102 -8.17 -12.48 -4.13
N ASN A 103 -7.20 -11.72 -4.66
CA ASN A 103 -7.11 -11.39 -6.08
C ASN A 103 -6.02 -12.29 -6.69
N CYS A 104 -6.44 -13.24 -7.52
CA CYS A 104 -5.58 -14.28 -8.08
C CYS A 104 -5.26 -13.96 -9.55
N ASN A 105 -4.22 -14.61 -10.09
CA ASN A 105 -3.73 -14.35 -11.45
C ASN A 105 -3.36 -12.87 -11.63
N SER A 106 -2.63 -12.33 -10.65
CA SER A 106 -2.25 -10.92 -10.66
C SER A 106 -1.39 -10.57 -11.88
N SER A 107 -1.47 -9.32 -12.33
CA SER A 107 -0.59 -8.83 -13.40
C SER A 107 0.87 -8.90 -12.99
N SER A 108 1.17 -8.64 -11.71
CA SER A 108 2.52 -8.74 -11.13
C SER A 108 3.06 -10.17 -11.01
N LYS A 109 2.26 -11.21 -11.32
CA LYS A 109 2.63 -12.63 -11.15
C LYS A 109 3.14 -12.97 -9.74
N ARG A 110 2.68 -12.23 -8.73
CA ARG A 110 3.15 -12.34 -7.34
C ARG A 110 2.98 -13.74 -6.78
N GLU A 111 2.00 -14.49 -7.28
CA GLU A 111 1.72 -15.87 -6.89
C GLU A 111 2.91 -16.78 -7.17
N LEU A 112 3.63 -16.57 -8.28
CA LEU A 112 4.82 -17.36 -8.62
C LEU A 112 5.95 -17.13 -7.60
N ILE A 113 6.16 -15.89 -7.18
CA ILE A 113 7.17 -15.56 -6.17
C ILE A 113 6.82 -16.18 -4.82
N ILE A 114 5.53 -16.11 -4.42
CA ILE A 114 5.04 -16.75 -3.19
C ILE A 114 5.24 -18.26 -3.25
N GLU A 115 4.94 -18.90 -4.38
CA GLU A 115 5.13 -20.34 -4.58
C GLU A 115 6.60 -20.75 -4.44
N GLN A 116 7.52 -20.00 -5.03
CA GLN A 116 8.95 -20.27 -4.90
C GLN A 116 9.44 -20.04 -3.46
N LEU A 117 8.99 -18.97 -2.81
CA LEU A 117 9.39 -18.66 -1.43
C LEU A 117 8.87 -19.73 -0.45
N HIS A 118 7.67 -20.25 -0.69
CA HIS A 118 7.06 -21.30 0.12
C HIS A 118 7.88 -22.61 0.17
N LYS A 119 8.75 -22.85 -0.82
CA LYS A 119 9.67 -24.00 -0.84
C LYS A 119 10.81 -23.89 0.19
N HIS A 120 11.09 -22.67 0.67
CA HIS A 120 12.24 -22.39 1.54
C HIS A 120 11.84 -21.91 2.94
N ILE A 121 10.62 -21.39 3.10
CA ILE A 121 10.10 -20.91 4.38
C ILE A 121 8.57 -21.07 4.41
N ASN A 122 8.02 -21.46 5.56
CA ASN A 122 6.59 -21.71 5.69
C ASN A 122 5.77 -20.41 5.56
N ILE A 123 4.73 -20.44 4.73
CA ILE A 123 3.81 -19.30 4.53
C ILE A 123 2.39 -19.76 4.86
N THR A 124 1.78 -19.15 5.88
CA THR A 124 0.36 -19.36 6.14
C THR A 124 -0.46 -18.49 5.20
N ASN A 125 -1.20 -19.13 4.32
CA ASN A 125 -1.95 -18.48 3.26
C ASN A 125 -3.44 -18.38 3.61
N TYR A 126 -4.01 -17.17 3.54
CA TYR A 126 -5.44 -16.90 3.69
C TYR A 126 -6.00 -16.19 2.46
N GLY A 127 -7.29 -16.42 2.18
CA GLY A 127 -8.03 -15.77 1.10
C GLY A 127 -8.38 -16.71 -0.06
N LYS A 128 -9.11 -16.15 -1.03
CA LYS A 128 -9.76 -16.93 -2.10
C LYS A 128 -8.78 -17.73 -2.96
N CYS A 129 -7.54 -17.27 -3.11
CA CYS A 129 -6.56 -17.94 -3.98
C CYS A 129 -6.01 -19.24 -3.41
N PHE A 130 -6.32 -19.55 -2.15
CA PHE A 130 -5.77 -20.71 -1.43
C PHE A 130 -6.86 -21.64 -0.89
N ASN A 131 -8.12 -21.49 -1.35
CA ASN A 131 -9.29 -22.22 -0.83
C ASN A 131 -9.45 -22.15 0.70
N SER A 132 -8.81 -21.18 1.35
CA SER A 132 -8.98 -20.90 2.78
C SER A 132 -10.23 -20.06 2.98
N LYS A 133 -10.98 -20.32 4.05
CA LYS A 133 -12.03 -19.38 4.51
C LYS A 133 -11.37 -18.00 4.67
N TYR A 134 -11.95 -17.00 4.02
CA TYR A 134 -11.56 -15.61 4.24
C TYR A 134 -11.97 -15.26 5.67
N THR A 135 -10.99 -15.17 6.56
CA THR A 135 -11.19 -14.55 7.87
C THR A 135 -11.00 -13.05 7.66
N PRO A 136 -12.01 -12.20 7.95
CA PRO A 136 -11.89 -10.75 7.74
C PRO A 136 -10.76 -10.10 8.54
N ASP A 137 -10.27 -10.78 9.58
CA ASP A 137 -9.21 -10.31 10.46
C ASP A 137 -8.47 -11.53 11.07
N PRO A 138 -7.60 -12.23 10.31
CA PRO A 138 -6.80 -13.29 10.90
C PRO A 138 -5.83 -12.66 11.90
N ASP A 139 -5.64 -13.30 13.05
CA ASP A 139 -4.64 -12.88 14.05
C ASP A 139 -3.23 -12.92 13.43
N THR A 140 -2.77 -11.79 12.92
CA THR A 140 -1.45 -11.65 12.30
C THR A 140 -0.36 -11.36 13.33
N ALA A 141 -0.71 -11.21 14.62
CA ALA A 141 0.22 -10.86 15.69
C ALA A 141 1.31 -11.89 15.90
N LYS A 142 1.02 -13.15 15.60
CA LYS A 142 1.97 -14.25 15.73
C LYS A 142 3.00 -14.31 14.59
N PHE A 143 2.83 -13.51 13.54
CA PHE A 143 3.69 -13.58 12.36
C PHE A 143 4.82 -12.55 12.41
N TYR A 144 6.04 -13.00 12.10
CA TYR A 144 7.19 -12.11 11.90
C TYR A 144 7.00 -11.25 10.66
N PHE A 145 6.51 -11.86 9.56
CA PHE A 145 6.42 -11.19 8.27
C PHE A 145 5.02 -11.30 7.66
N VAL A 146 4.68 -10.32 6.84
CA VAL A 146 3.47 -10.34 6.01
C VAL A 146 3.83 -10.07 4.55
N ILE A 147 3.25 -10.86 3.65
CA ILE A 147 3.35 -10.61 2.21
C ILE A 147 2.52 -9.37 1.86
N ALA A 148 3.20 -8.30 1.48
CA ALA A 148 2.63 -7.04 1.02
C ALA A 148 2.77 -6.85 -0.50
N PHE A 149 2.70 -7.96 -1.25
CA PHE A 149 2.87 -7.94 -2.71
C PHE A 149 1.64 -7.35 -3.40
N GLU A 150 1.87 -6.33 -4.22
CA GLU A 150 0.83 -5.70 -5.02
C GLU A 150 0.38 -6.57 -6.18
N ASN A 151 -0.89 -6.44 -6.57
CA ASN A 151 -1.47 -7.21 -7.69
C ASN A 151 -1.05 -6.68 -9.06
N ALA A 152 -0.37 -5.54 -9.13
CA ALA A 152 0.26 -5.02 -10.33
C ALA A 152 1.55 -4.30 -9.94
N HIS A 153 2.56 -4.36 -10.80
CA HIS A 153 3.82 -3.68 -10.56
C HIS A 153 3.79 -2.33 -11.29
N CYS A 154 3.27 -1.30 -10.62
CA CYS A 154 3.05 0.01 -11.23
C CYS A 154 3.65 1.15 -10.42
N THR A 155 4.09 2.18 -11.13
CA THR A 155 4.54 3.47 -10.61
C THR A 155 3.62 3.96 -9.49
N ASP A 156 4.17 4.20 -8.30
CA ASP A 156 3.49 4.68 -7.09
C ASP A 156 2.36 3.80 -6.53
N TYR A 157 2.12 2.62 -7.11
CA TYR A 157 1.02 1.73 -6.69
C TYR A 157 1.40 0.97 -5.42
N ILE A 158 1.29 1.66 -4.28
CA ILE A 158 1.43 1.12 -2.93
C ILE A 158 0.08 1.25 -2.23
N THR A 159 -0.50 0.12 -1.87
CA THR A 159 -1.88 0.03 -1.39
C THR A 159 -1.96 -0.24 0.11
N GLU A 160 -3.14 -0.57 0.60
CA GLU A 160 -3.37 -0.90 2.00
C GLU A 160 -2.52 -2.09 2.48
N LYS A 161 -1.93 -2.91 1.60
CA LYS A 161 -1.17 -4.11 1.97
C LYS A 161 0.01 -3.81 2.88
N ILE A 162 0.80 -2.78 2.58
CA ILE A 162 1.90 -2.32 3.46
C ILE A 162 1.37 -1.59 4.71
N TRP A 163 0.12 -1.11 4.68
CA TRP A 163 -0.48 -0.38 5.80
C TRP A 163 -1.24 -1.32 6.74
N ARG A 164 -1.72 -2.47 6.27
CA ARG A 164 -2.48 -3.53 6.99
C ARG A 164 -1.66 -4.29 8.03
N LEU A 165 -0.51 -3.75 8.40
CA LEU A 165 0.40 -4.21 9.46
C LEU A 165 -0.17 -4.00 10.88
N ARG A 166 -1.46 -4.27 11.10
CA ARG A 166 -2.13 -4.08 12.41
C ARG A 166 -1.34 -4.76 13.51
N ASP A 167 -0.81 -5.95 13.23
CA ASP A 167 -0.11 -6.69 14.28
C ASP A 167 1.43 -6.68 14.17
N MET A 168 2.01 -5.58 13.68
CA MET A 168 3.47 -5.34 13.78
C MET A 168 4.35 -6.43 13.13
N ALA A 169 3.81 -7.10 12.11
CA ALA A 169 4.60 -7.92 11.20
C ALA A 169 5.38 -7.02 10.24
N VAL A 170 6.58 -7.43 9.85
CA VAL A 170 7.41 -6.68 8.88
C VAL A 170 6.91 -6.98 7.46
N PRO A 171 6.60 -5.96 6.65
CA PRO A 171 6.11 -6.16 5.30
C PRO A 171 7.23 -6.62 4.36
N ILE A 172 6.91 -7.63 3.55
CA ILE A 172 7.74 -8.06 2.42
C ILE A 172 7.08 -7.52 1.14
N ILE A 173 7.79 -6.67 0.40
CA ILE A 173 7.33 -6.07 -0.86
C ILE A 173 8.03 -6.68 -2.06
N LEU A 174 7.45 -6.50 -3.25
CA LEU A 174 8.02 -7.02 -4.50
C LEU A 174 9.32 -6.28 -4.87
N ASP A 175 9.27 -4.96 -4.91
CA ASP A 175 10.34 -4.13 -5.46
C ASP A 175 10.53 -2.88 -4.62
N ARG A 176 11.79 -2.60 -4.26
CA ARG A 176 12.18 -1.45 -3.43
C ARG A 176 12.03 -0.14 -4.19
N SER A 177 12.18 -0.14 -5.51
CA SER A 177 12.06 1.04 -6.36
C SER A 177 10.65 1.67 -6.33
N LEU A 178 9.65 0.93 -5.87
CA LEU A 178 8.30 1.46 -5.63
C LEU A 178 8.24 2.39 -4.42
N LEU A 179 9.18 2.30 -3.48
CA LEU A 179 9.27 3.16 -2.29
C LEU A 179 10.01 4.46 -2.60
N ARG A 180 9.38 5.30 -3.42
CA ARG A 180 9.88 6.61 -3.84
C ARG A 180 9.02 7.77 -3.34
N GLY A 181 9.56 8.99 -3.38
CA GLY A 181 8.85 10.19 -2.96
C GLY A 181 8.43 10.08 -1.49
N LYS A 182 7.14 10.28 -1.19
CA LYS A 182 6.66 10.22 0.21
C LYS A 182 6.76 8.83 0.86
N TYR A 183 6.97 7.78 0.07
CA TYR A 183 7.16 6.43 0.59
C TYR A 183 8.62 6.09 0.92
N GLU A 184 9.59 6.98 0.64
CA GLU A 184 11.00 6.72 0.93
C GLU A 184 11.28 6.46 2.41
N ALA A 185 10.50 7.09 3.30
CA ALA A 185 10.57 6.88 4.74
C ALA A 185 10.25 5.42 5.16
N LEU A 186 9.63 4.62 4.30
CA LEU A 186 9.37 3.20 4.55
C LEU A 186 10.61 2.32 4.30
N ASN A 187 11.61 2.79 3.55
CA ASN A 187 12.73 1.96 3.10
C ASN A 187 13.42 1.16 4.23
N PRO A 188 13.72 1.74 5.41
CA PRO A 188 14.39 1.00 6.48
C PRO A 188 13.50 -0.07 7.15
N TYR A 189 12.19 -0.03 6.91
CA TYR A 189 11.19 -0.78 7.67
C TYR A 189 10.47 -1.85 6.86
N VAL A 190 10.94 -2.09 5.63
CA VAL A 190 10.42 -3.11 4.73
C VAL A 190 11.55 -4.04 4.26
N ILE A 191 11.17 -5.25 3.87
CA ILE A 191 12.05 -6.17 3.17
C ILE A 191 11.58 -6.22 1.71
N SER A 192 12.49 -6.05 0.74
CA SER A 192 12.14 -6.17 -0.68
C SER A 192 12.70 -7.46 -1.27
N VAL A 193 11.93 -8.13 -2.14
CA VAL A 193 12.41 -9.29 -2.89
C VAL A 193 13.60 -8.90 -3.78
N THR A 194 13.57 -7.70 -4.38
CA THR A 194 14.65 -7.20 -5.25
C THR A 194 15.98 -6.92 -4.55
N ASP A 195 16.03 -6.95 -3.22
CA ASP A 195 17.30 -6.77 -2.48
C ASP A 195 18.17 -8.04 -2.51
N PHE A 196 17.62 -9.16 -2.96
CA PHE A 196 18.25 -10.48 -2.94
C PHE A 196 18.47 -11.00 -4.35
N LYS A 197 19.56 -11.72 -4.59
CA LYS A 197 19.84 -12.31 -5.91
C LYS A 197 18.95 -13.51 -6.19
N THR A 198 18.50 -14.20 -5.14
CA THR A 198 17.64 -15.38 -5.25
C THR A 198 16.57 -15.40 -4.18
N ILE A 199 15.47 -16.10 -4.45
CA ILE A 199 14.40 -16.34 -3.47
C ILE A 199 14.91 -17.13 -2.25
N LYS A 200 15.91 -17.99 -2.44
CA LYS A 200 16.55 -18.70 -1.33
C LYS A 200 17.30 -17.75 -0.41
N GLU A 201 18.05 -16.78 -0.96
CA GLU A 201 18.73 -15.76 -0.15
C GLU A 201 17.74 -14.92 0.66
N LEU A 202 16.60 -14.55 0.08
CA LEU A 202 15.51 -13.91 0.81
C LEU A 202 15.04 -14.80 1.97
N ALA A 203 14.76 -16.08 1.72
CA ALA A 203 14.31 -17.01 2.77
C ALA A 203 15.35 -17.20 3.88
N ASP A 204 16.63 -17.33 3.52
CA ASP A 204 17.75 -17.44 4.46
C ASP A 204 17.82 -16.17 5.35
N TYR A 205 17.63 -14.98 4.76
CA TYR A 205 17.60 -13.72 5.51
C TYR A 205 16.39 -13.63 6.46
N LEU A 206 15.20 -14.05 6.03
CA LEU A 206 14.02 -14.09 6.89
C LEU A 206 14.20 -15.06 8.06
N ASN A 207 14.82 -16.23 7.82
CA ASN A 207 15.18 -17.18 8.88
C ASN A 207 16.20 -16.58 9.86
N PHE A 208 17.22 -15.89 9.35
CA PHE A 208 18.18 -15.17 10.18
C PHE A 208 17.49 -14.15 11.11
N LEU A 209 16.56 -13.35 10.58
CA LEU A 209 15.83 -12.36 11.38
C LEU A 209 14.94 -12.99 12.46
N MET A 210 14.33 -14.16 12.22
CA MET A 210 13.55 -14.85 13.25
C MET A 210 14.40 -15.32 14.43
N VAL A 211 15.65 -15.68 14.19
CA VAL A 211 16.61 -16.09 15.23
C VAL A 211 17.27 -14.87 15.88
N ASN A 212 17.62 -13.86 15.09
CA ASN A 212 18.28 -12.64 15.54
C ASN A 212 17.26 -11.53 15.79
N GLN A 213 16.67 -11.55 16.97
CA GLN A 213 15.67 -10.56 17.34
C GLN A 213 16.24 -9.13 17.41
N THR A 214 17.54 -8.94 17.61
CA THR A 214 18.16 -7.59 17.60
C THR A 214 18.06 -6.98 16.22
N GLU A 215 18.36 -7.74 15.17
CA GLU A 215 18.21 -7.28 13.79
C GLU A 215 16.74 -7.13 13.39
N TYR A 216 15.87 -8.07 13.79
CA TYR A 216 14.43 -7.96 13.53
C TYR A 216 13.82 -6.69 14.13
N ARG A 217 14.22 -6.30 15.35
CA ARG A 217 13.70 -5.10 16.02
C ARG A 217 13.95 -3.80 15.25
N LYS A 218 15.01 -3.72 14.45
CA LYS A 218 15.30 -2.52 13.63
C LYS A 218 14.17 -2.20 12.65
N TYR A 219 13.48 -3.22 12.13
CA TYR A 219 12.31 -3.04 11.27
C TYR A 219 11.09 -2.47 11.98
N LEU A 220 11.10 -2.42 13.32
CA LEU A 220 10.03 -1.85 14.14
C LEU A 220 10.38 -0.46 14.67
N ASP A 221 11.57 0.08 14.35
CA ASP A 221 12.03 1.38 14.86
C ASP A 221 11.19 2.56 14.35
N TRP A 222 10.45 2.41 13.25
CA TRP A 222 9.52 3.43 12.78
C TRP A 222 8.49 3.84 13.85
N THR A 223 8.15 2.94 14.78
CA THR A 223 7.23 3.24 15.89
C THR A 223 7.73 4.33 16.83
N LYS A 224 9.03 4.62 16.82
CA LYS A 224 9.64 5.71 17.58
C LYS A 224 9.31 7.08 16.99
N PHE A 225 9.02 7.14 15.69
CA PHE A 225 8.96 8.39 14.92
C PHE A 225 7.60 8.63 14.27
N TYR A 226 6.87 7.56 13.93
CA TYR A 226 5.68 7.63 13.10
C TYR A 226 4.51 6.86 13.72
N LYS A 227 3.29 7.34 13.44
CA LYS A 227 2.06 6.55 13.50
C LYS A 227 1.62 6.17 12.10
N LYS A 228 1.06 4.98 11.96
CA LYS A 228 0.36 4.58 10.73
C LYS A 228 -0.96 5.33 10.66
N SER A 229 -1.36 5.73 9.47
CA SER A 229 -2.69 6.24 9.21
C SER A 229 -3.21 5.56 7.95
N TYR A 230 -4.23 4.72 8.12
CA TYR A 230 -4.98 4.16 7.00
C TYR A 230 -5.67 5.29 6.27
N GLY A 231 -5.49 5.31 4.95
CA GLY A 231 -6.17 6.27 4.12
C GLY A 231 -5.89 7.71 4.53
N CYS A 232 -4.61 8.05 4.79
CA CYS A 232 -4.21 9.44 4.54
C CYS A 232 -4.69 9.75 3.14
N PHE A 233 -5.64 10.68 3.00
CA PHE A 233 -6.28 11.03 1.75
C PHE A 233 -7.34 10.04 1.21
N PHE A 234 -7.76 8.99 1.93
CA PHE A 234 -8.89 8.08 1.51
C PHE A 234 -10.22 8.48 2.18
N LEU A 235 -11.29 7.67 2.13
CA LEU A 235 -12.69 8.01 2.51
C LEU A 235 -12.92 9.08 3.61
N ASN A 236 -12.17 9.06 4.72
CA ASN A 236 -12.30 10.05 5.80
C ASN A 236 -11.71 11.43 5.47
N ASP A 237 -10.72 11.48 4.59
CA ASP A 237 -10.05 12.68 4.08
C ASP A 237 -10.58 13.09 2.69
N MET A 238 -11.62 12.42 2.16
CA MET A 238 -12.28 12.82 0.90
C MET A 238 -12.74 14.28 0.88
N PRO A 239 -13.26 14.87 1.98
CA PRO A 239 -13.53 16.29 2.03
C PRO A 239 -12.29 17.15 1.74
N CYS A 240 -11.12 16.78 2.28
CA CYS A 240 -9.86 17.48 2.02
C CYS A 240 -9.41 17.32 0.56
N VAL A 241 -9.51 16.11 0.01
CA VAL A 241 -9.19 15.85 -1.41
C VAL A 241 -10.06 16.70 -2.35
N LEU A 242 -11.36 16.82 -2.05
CA LEU A 242 -12.27 17.66 -2.82
C LEU A 242 -11.98 19.17 -2.62
N CYS A 243 -11.60 19.59 -1.42
CA CYS A 243 -11.16 20.97 -1.17
C CYS A 243 -9.88 21.31 -1.96
N ASP A 244 -8.88 20.42 -1.96
CA ASP A 244 -7.65 20.60 -2.73
C ASP A 244 -7.95 20.72 -4.23
N LEU A 245 -8.83 19.85 -4.75
CA LEU A 245 -9.31 19.94 -6.13
C LEU A 245 -10.02 21.28 -6.39
N ALA A 246 -10.94 21.70 -5.52
CA ALA A 246 -11.70 22.94 -5.68
C ALA A 246 -10.80 24.18 -5.66
N LEU A 247 -9.80 24.21 -4.77
CA LEU A 247 -8.77 25.25 -4.74
C LEU A 247 -7.98 25.27 -6.06
N LYS A 248 -7.56 24.10 -6.54
CA LYS A 248 -6.82 23.99 -7.80
C LYS A 248 -7.64 24.49 -8.99
N ILE A 249 -8.89 24.07 -9.09
CA ILE A 249 -9.86 24.53 -10.09
C ILE A 249 -10.05 26.05 -10.02
N THR A 250 -10.19 26.61 -8.81
CA THR A 250 -10.40 28.05 -8.61
C THR A 250 -9.19 28.86 -9.07
N ASN A 251 -7.98 28.34 -8.83
CA ASN A 251 -6.73 29.03 -9.18
C ASN A 251 -6.35 28.87 -10.66
N GLU A 252 -6.58 27.70 -11.25
CA GLU A 252 -6.09 27.34 -12.59
C GLU A 252 -7.19 27.40 -13.66
N GLY A 253 -8.47 27.37 -13.28
CA GLY A 253 -9.61 27.48 -14.18
C GLY A 253 -9.87 26.22 -15.03
N TYR A 254 -10.54 26.41 -16.17
CA TYR A 254 -10.75 25.34 -17.14
C TYR A 254 -9.45 25.05 -17.90
N ARG A 255 -9.07 23.78 -17.97
CA ARG A 255 -7.96 23.31 -18.80
C ARG A 255 -8.22 21.92 -19.34
N LYS A 256 -7.64 21.56 -20.48
CA LYS A 256 -7.65 20.19 -20.99
C LYS A 256 -6.38 19.47 -20.52
N GLN A 257 -6.55 18.39 -19.76
CA GLN A 257 -5.44 17.53 -19.39
C GLN A 257 -5.09 16.67 -20.60
N ASN A 258 -3.94 16.93 -21.21
CA ASN A 258 -3.54 16.19 -22.40
C ASN A 258 -3.24 14.73 -22.06
N ASN A 259 -3.95 13.84 -22.74
CA ASN A 259 -3.66 12.42 -22.85
C ASN A 259 -3.49 11.69 -21.50
N VAL A 260 -4.51 11.83 -20.62
CA VAL A 260 -4.63 11.05 -19.37
C VAL A 260 -4.51 9.55 -19.63
N ARG A 261 -4.97 9.08 -20.80
CA ARG A 261 -4.81 7.69 -21.23
C ARG A 261 -3.34 7.30 -21.33
N LYS A 262 -2.53 8.06 -22.08
CA LYS A 262 -1.08 7.83 -22.20
C LYS A 262 -0.40 7.92 -20.85
N TRP A 263 -0.70 8.96 -20.07
CA TRP A 263 -0.15 9.11 -18.73
C TRP A 263 -0.46 7.89 -17.85
N TRP A 264 -1.69 7.38 -17.85
CA TRP A 264 -2.09 6.26 -17.00
C TRP A 264 -1.66 4.90 -17.53
N GLN A 265 -1.67 4.67 -18.84
CA GLN A 265 -1.50 3.34 -19.43
C GLN A 265 -0.08 3.09 -19.97
N GLU A 266 0.59 4.09 -20.53
CA GLU A 266 1.88 3.87 -21.18
C GLU A 266 3.03 3.92 -20.16
N LYS A 267 3.80 2.83 -20.07
CA LYS A 267 4.98 2.69 -19.19
C LYS A 267 4.70 2.93 -17.69
N ALA A 268 3.43 2.90 -17.29
CA ALA A 268 3.03 3.09 -15.91
C ALA A 268 3.24 1.81 -15.08
N CYS A 269 3.25 0.64 -15.72
CA CYS A 269 3.49 -0.65 -15.10
C CYS A 269 4.64 -1.38 -15.81
N ILE A 270 5.36 -2.19 -15.05
CA ILE A 270 6.35 -3.14 -15.53
C ILE A 270 5.66 -4.51 -15.59
N ASP A 271 5.83 -5.21 -16.71
CA ASP A 271 5.32 -6.56 -16.93
C ASP A 271 6.17 -7.63 -16.22
#